data_AF-A0A840YF16-F1
#
_entry.id   AF-A0A840YF16-F1
#
_cell.length_a   1.000
_cell.length_b   1.000
_cell.length_c   1.000
_cell.angle_alpha   90.00
_cell.angle_beta   90.00
_cell.angle_gamma   90.00
#
_symmetry.space_group_name_H-M   'P 1'
#
loop_
_entity.id
_entity.type
_entity.pdbx_description
1 polymer ?
#
loop_
_entity_poly.entity_id
_entity_poly.type
_entity_poly.pdbx_seq_one_letter_code
_entity_poly.pdbx_strand_id
1 'polypeptide(L)' 'MALLLLIDLDDGPHTIRGVVKTLKGTKPVITRALNRLSELRLAQRAPDPVDKRDVFCGRYS' A
#
# COMPACT_ATOMS: atom_id res chain seq x y z
N MET A 1 -3.63 -10.49 6.92
CA MET A 1 -5.04 -10.13 6.65
C MET A 1 -5.36 -8.66 6.88
N ALA A 2 -4.69 -7.94 7.81
CA ALA A 2 -4.96 -6.52 8.09
C ALA A 2 -4.70 -5.53 6.93
N LEU A 3 -3.83 -5.84 5.96
CA LEU A 3 -3.50 -4.90 4.88
C LEU A 3 -4.62 -4.77 3.83
N LEU A 4 -5.38 -5.84 3.58
CA LEU A 4 -6.52 -5.80 2.65
C LEU A 4 -7.60 -4.84 3.15
N LEU A 5 -7.95 -4.93 4.44
CA LEU A 5 -8.92 -4.03 5.08
C LEU A 5 -8.53 -2.55 5.01
N LEU A 6 -7.23 -2.22 5.01
CA LEU A 6 -6.80 -0.82 4.91
C LEU A 6 -6.88 -0.28 3.47
N ILE A 7 -6.68 -1.12 2.46
CA ILE A 7 -6.77 -0.73 1.05
C ILE A 7 -8.23 -0.71 0.59
N ASP A 8 -9.11 -1.52 1.20
CA ASP A 8 -10.55 -1.56 0.86
C ASP A 8 -11.39 -0.46 1.54
N LEU A 9 -10.94 0.13 2.66
CA LEU A 9 -11.76 1.12 3.40
C LEU A 9 -11.54 2.59 3.02
N ASP A 10 -10.46 2.92 2.32
CA ASP A 10 -10.08 4.33 2.12
C ASP A 10 -9.56 4.54 0.69
N ASP A 11 -10.42 5.08 -0.18
CA ASP A 11 -10.18 5.41 -1.61
C ASP A 11 -9.26 6.63 -1.79
N GLY A 12 -8.16 6.68 -1.05
CA GLY A 12 -7.13 7.72 -1.13
C GLY A 12 -5.83 7.20 -1.75
N PRO A 13 -5.00 8.05 -2.38
CA PRO A 13 -3.64 7.68 -2.77
C PRO A 13 -2.80 7.50 -1.49
N HIS A 14 -2.80 6.29 -0.95
CA HIS A 14 -2.03 5.95 0.24
C HIS A 14 -0.58 5.70 -0.14
N THR A 15 0.37 6.30 0.57
CA THR A 15 1.79 5.91 0.45
C THR A 15 2.12 4.82 1.46
N ILE A 16 3.13 3.98 1.16
CA ILE A 16 3.64 2.98 2.12
C ILE A 16 3.94 3.62 3.48
N ARG A 17 4.50 4.84 3.52
CA ARG A 17 4.75 5.55 4.78
C ARG A 17 3.47 5.93 5.52
N GLY A 18 2.41 6.36 4.82
CA GLY A 18 1.10 6.61 5.42
C GLY A 18 0.50 5.36 6.04
N VAL A 19 0.50 4.25 5.29
CA VAL A 19 0.00 2.95 5.73
C VAL A 19 0.78 2.44 6.96
N VAL A 20 2.10 2.61 6.98
CA VAL A 20 2.95 2.24 8.14
C VAL A 20 2.55 3.00 9.40
N LYS A 21 2.26 4.30 9.29
CA LYS A 21 1.81 5.13 10.42
C LYS A 21 0.43 4.71 10.91
N THR A 22 -0.51 4.44 10.01
CA THR A 22 -1.90 4.09 10.35
C THR A 22 -2.00 2.69 10.94
N LEU A 23 -1.35 1.70 10.33
CA LEU A 23 -1.45 0.29 10.72
C LEU A 23 -0.50 -0.10 11.87
N LYS A 24 0.32 0.84 12.38
CA LYS A 24 1.42 0.58 13.34
C LYS A 24 2.31 -0.60 12.92
N GLY A 25 2.38 -0.88 11.63
CA GLY A 25 3.15 -1.99 11.05
C GLY A 25 4.58 -1.56 10.73
N THR A 26 5.46 -2.51 10.46
CA THR A 26 6.81 -2.20 9.98
C THR A 26 6.84 -2.13 8.45
N LYS A 27 7.69 -1.24 7.89
CA LYS A 27 7.89 -1.08 6.44
C LYS A 27 8.05 -2.42 5.68
N PRO A 28 8.89 -3.38 6.11
CA PRO A 28 9.03 -4.66 5.41
C PRO A 28 7.77 -5.55 5.44
N VAL A 29 6.97 -5.49 6.51
CA VAL A 29 5.71 -6.26 6.58
C VAL A 29 4.69 -5.68 5.60
N ILE A 30 4.59 -4.36 5.52
CA ILE A 30 3.68 -3.66 4.61
C ILE A 30 4.11 -3.91 3.15
N THR A 31 5.40 -3.77 2.83
CA THR A 31 5.91 -4.05 1.49
C THR A 31 5.69 -5.49 1.06
N ARG A 32 5.87 -6.48 1.94
CA ARG A 32 5.57 -7.89 1.61
C ARG A 32 4.10 -8.14 1.34
N ALA A 33 3.23 -7.56 2.15
CA ALA A 33 1.80 -7.70 1.95
C ALA A 33 1.35 -7.02 0.65
N LEU A 34 1.88 -5.82 0.34
CA LEU A 34 1.63 -5.16 -0.95
C LEU A 34 2.14 -5.98 -2.14
N ASN A 35 3.34 -6.58 -2.04
CA ASN A 35 3.84 -7.46 -3.10
C ASN A 35 2.89 -8.64 -3.35
N ARG A 36 2.37 -9.28 -2.29
CA ARG A 36 1.44 -10.40 -2.43
C ARG A 36 0.09 -9.96 -3.00
N LEU A 37 -0.40 -8.78 -2.64
CA LEU A 37 -1.65 -8.23 -3.19
C LEU A 37 -1.50 -7.79 -4.65
N SER A 38 -0.32 -7.30 -5.03
CA SER A 38 0.00 -6.98 -6.42
C SER A 38 0.06 -8.24 -7.29
N GLU A 39 0.57 -9.36 -6.77
CA GLU A 39 0.52 -10.67 -7.45
C GLU A 39 -0.92 -11.15 -7.67
N LEU A 40 -1.81 -10.86 -6.73
CA LEU A 40 -3.23 -11.20 -6.80
C LEU A 40 -4.05 -10.19 -7.62
N ARG A 41 -3.42 -9.14 -8.20
CA ARG A 41 -4.08 -8.02 -8.89
C ARG A 41 -5.15 -7.31 -8.06
N LEU A 42 -4.99 -7.33 -6.73
CA LEU A 42 -5.90 -6.66 -5.79
C LEU A 42 -5.39 -5.26 -5.41
N ALA A 43 -4.10 -4.99 -5.57
CA ALA A 43 -3.50 -3.69 -5.28
C ALA A 43 -2.54 -3.25 -6.40
N GLN A 44 -2.64 -2.00 -6.82
CA GLN A 44 -1.69 -1.36 -7.73
C GLN A 44 -0.64 -0.60 -6.95
N ARG A 45 0.58 -0.55 -7.48
CA ARG A 45 1.67 0.25 -6.93
C ARG A 45 2.24 1.18 -8.01
N ALA A 46 2.41 2.45 -7.68
CA ALA A 46 3.04 3.44 -8.55
C ALA A 46 4.12 4.20 -7.77
N PRO A 47 5.31 4.44 -8.34
CA PRO A 47 6.30 5.32 -7.72
C PRO A 47 5.70 6.71 -7.52
N ASP A 48 5.93 7.33 -6.37
CA ASP A 48 5.52 8.71 -6.15
C ASP A 48 6.37 9.65 -7.04
N PRO A 49 5.74 10.49 -7.90
CA PRO A 49 6.46 11.40 -8.79
C PRO A 49 7.22 12.50 -8.03
N VAL A 50 6.85 12.79 -6.78
CA VAL A 50 7.48 13.79 -5.92
C VAL A 50 8.60 13.17 -5.07
N ASP A 51 8.38 11.98 -4.51
CA ASP A 51 9.39 11.24 -3.74
C ASP A 51 9.55 9.81 -4.27
N LYS A 52 10.53 9.60 -5.15
CA LYS A 52 10.85 8.28 -5.75
C LYS A 52 11.16 7.16 -4.74
N ARG A 53 11.33 7.49 -3.45
CA ARG A 53 11.54 6.51 -2.37
C ARG A 53 10.24 6.02 -1.72
N ASP A 54 9.12 6.65 -2.07
CA ASP A 54 7.79 6.21 -1.68
C ASP A 54 7.04 5.63 -2.86
N VAL A 55 6.07 4.81 -2.53
CA VAL A 55 5.24 4.11 -3.49
C VAL A 55 3.80 4.34 -3.06
N PHE A 56 3.00 4.84 -3.99
CA PHE A 56 1.56 4.88 -3.84
C PHE A 56 1.01 3.48 -3.99
N CYS A 57 0.09 3.10 -3.11
CA CYS A 57 -0.71 1.91 -3.19
C CYS A 57 -2.19 2.29 -3.26
N GLY A 58 -2.91 1.68 -4.20
CA GLY A 58 -4.35 1.83 -4.36
C GLY A 58 -4.99 0.54 -4.85
N ARG A 59 -6.32 0.49 -4.85
CA ARG A 59 -7.07 -0.66 -5.37
C ARG A 59 -7.03 -0.65 -6.90
N TYR A 60 -7.03 -1.82 -7.53
CA TYR A 60 -7.35 -1.90 -8.97
C TYR A 60 -8.84 -1.57 -9.13
N SER A 61 -9.15 -0.39 -9.68
CA SER A 61 -10.51 -0.02 -10.13
C SER A 61 -10.73 -0.45 -11.57
#